data_AF-A0A2B1K003-F1
#
_entry.id   AF-A0A2B1K003-F1
#
_cell.length_a   1.000
_cell.length_b   1.000
_cell.length_c   1.000
_cell.angle_alpha   90.00
_cell.angle_beta   90.00
_cell.angle_gamma   90.00
#
_symmetry.space_group_name_H-M   'P 1'
#
loop_
_entity.id
_entity.type
_entity.pdbx_description
1 polymer ?
#
loop_
_entity_poly.entity_id
_entity_poly.type
_entity_poly.pdbx_seq_one_letter_code
_entity_poly.pdbx_strand_id
1 'polypeptide(L)'
;MPRINLCVPYAQKETVKGLGGKWDMKNKTCYIFAKTYKEIEPFSKWIYTAQSSEFWIIELHRACWRCGKQAPIFAYCFPNGYISLEFENEDDEDCSFFGEPIQFFTLLTYVDCISRNALQNMKEITNNYYQDSTKMGGEYYLNHCKHCNAKLGDFPSFDDNPLHTIENNKDIKIHKFSAAIEVSACYSWYV
;
A
#
# COMPACT_ATOMS: atom_id res chain seq x y z
N MET A 1 13.41 0.42 21.88
CA MET A 1 12.01 0.37 21.41
C MET A 1 12.08 0.46 19.90
N PRO A 2 11.42 -0.43 19.13
CA PRO A 2 11.42 -0.33 17.68
C PRO A 2 10.78 0.98 17.24
N ARG A 3 11.24 1.47 16.09
CA ARG A 3 10.65 2.63 15.40
C ARG A 3 9.50 2.13 14.54
N ILE A 4 8.34 2.77 14.67
CA ILE A 4 7.16 2.49 13.84
C ILE A 4 6.84 3.78 13.08
N ASN A 5 6.90 3.74 11.74
CA ASN A 5 6.47 4.88 10.93
C ASN A 5 4.94 4.91 10.87
N LEU A 6 4.41 6.12 10.71
CA LEU A 6 2.97 6.37 10.69
C LEU A 6 2.57 6.97 9.34
N CYS A 7 1.49 6.44 8.76
CA CYS A 7 0.76 7.05 7.67
C CYS A 7 -0.03 8.27 8.18
N VAL A 8 0.59 9.44 8.20
CA VAL A 8 -0.05 10.66 8.72
C VAL A 8 -0.32 11.63 7.58
N PRO A 9 -1.58 11.93 7.25
CA PRO A 9 -1.91 13.04 6.38
C PRO A 9 -1.28 14.33 6.90
N TYR A 10 -0.73 15.17 6.03
CA TYR A 10 0.01 16.37 6.44
C TYR A 10 -0.80 17.26 7.40
N ALA A 11 -2.11 17.39 7.18
CA ALA A 11 -3.04 18.14 8.01
C ALA A 11 -3.14 17.63 9.46
N GLN A 12 -2.83 16.36 9.73
CA GLN A 12 -2.92 15.73 11.05
C GLN A 12 -1.56 15.62 11.76
N LYS A 13 -0.50 16.16 11.16
CA LYS A 13 0.87 16.11 11.69
C LYS A 13 0.99 16.67 13.11
N GLU A 14 0.36 17.82 13.37
CA GLU A 14 0.44 18.45 14.70
C GLU A 14 -0.35 17.67 15.75
N THR A 15 -1.45 17.02 15.37
CA THR A 15 -2.19 16.09 16.24
C THR A 15 -1.29 14.94 16.69
N VAL A 16 -0.57 14.31 15.74
CA VAL A 16 0.35 13.19 16.04
C VAL A 16 1.49 13.61 16.94
N LYS A 17 2.05 14.82 16.74
CA LYS A 17 3.07 15.36 17.64
C LYS A 17 2.53 15.60 19.06
N GLY A 18 1.31 16.10 19.19
CA GLY A 18 0.65 16.31 20.48
C GLY A 18 0.50 15.01 21.29
N LEU A 19 0.37 13.87 20.61
CA LEU A 19 0.32 12.54 21.20
C LEU A 19 1.71 11.95 21.53
N GLY A 20 2.80 12.67 21.28
CA GLY A 20 4.18 12.20 21.51
C GLY A 20 4.86 11.63 20.27
N GLY A 21 4.21 11.68 19.11
CA GLY A 21 4.80 11.31 17.82
C GLY A 21 5.94 12.24 17.42
N LYS A 22 6.90 11.69 16.69
CA LYS A 22 8.09 12.39 16.20
C LYS A 22 8.01 12.57 14.69
N TRP A 23 8.70 13.60 14.18
CA TRP A 23 8.75 13.90 12.76
C TRP A 23 10.14 13.63 12.19
N ASP A 24 10.22 12.76 11.19
CA ASP A 24 11.44 12.53 10.42
C ASP A 24 11.49 13.49 9.23
N MET A 25 12.35 14.51 9.33
CA MET A 25 12.54 15.51 8.26
C MET A 25 13.09 14.91 6.96
N LYS A 26 13.92 13.87 7.05
CA LYS A 26 14.58 13.24 5.90
C LYS A 26 13.57 12.46 5.08
N ASN A 27 12.83 11.57 5.75
CA ASN A 27 11.85 10.71 5.10
C ASN A 27 10.48 11.40 4.93
N LYS A 28 10.27 12.55 5.59
CA LYS A 28 9.00 13.30 5.63
C LYS A 28 7.84 12.43 6.13
N THR A 29 8.08 11.70 7.21
CA THR A 29 7.09 10.80 7.82
C THR A 29 7.03 11.04 9.34
N CYS A 30 5.86 10.82 9.92
CA CYS A 30 5.73 10.73 11.37
C CYS A 30 6.17 9.33 11.84
N TYR A 31 6.64 9.23 13.07
CA TYR A 31 7.00 7.95 13.66
C TYR A 31 6.88 7.97 15.18
N ILE A 32 6.75 6.79 15.78
CA ILE A 32 6.79 6.59 17.22
C ILE A 32 7.87 5.57 17.57
N PHE A 33 8.23 5.52 18.85
CA PHE A 33 8.92 4.40 19.42
C PHE A 33 7.95 3.73 20.37
N ALA A 34 7.59 2.48 20.10
CA ALA A 34 6.64 1.72 20.90
C ALA A 34 7.06 0.26 20.94
N LYS A 35 6.70 -0.45 21.99
CA LYS A 35 6.89 -1.89 22.18
C LYS A 35 5.58 -2.61 22.45
N THR A 36 4.63 -1.94 23.11
CA THR A 36 3.37 -2.55 23.55
C THR A 36 2.19 -1.99 22.77
N TYR A 37 1.10 -2.74 22.73
CA TYR A 37 -0.15 -2.31 22.11
C TYR A 37 -0.64 -0.95 22.66
N LYS A 38 -0.62 -0.77 23.99
CA LYS A 38 -1.05 0.47 24.66
C LYS A 38 -0.28 1.72 24.21
N GLU A 39 0.97 1.58 23.81
CA GLU A 39 1.77 2.69 23.28
C GLU A 39 1.40 3.01 21.82
N ILE A 40 0.87 2.03 21.08
CA ILE A 40 0.51 2.14 19.66
C ILE A 40 -0.95 2.54 19.48
N GLU A 41 -1.85 2.10 20.37
CA GLU A 41 -3.30 2.34 20.33
C GLU A 41 -3.68 3.80 20.03
N PRO A 42 -3.07 4.84 20.64
CA PRO A 42 -3.39 6.25 20.32
C PRO A 42 -3.11 6.63 18.87
N PHE A 43 -2.32 5.82 18.17
CA PHE A 43 -1.90 6.02 16.79
C PHE A 43 -2.50 5.02 15.80
N SER A 44 -3.37 4.11 16.23
CA SER A 44 -3.91 2.99 15.44
C SER A 44 -4.41 3.40 14.04
N LYS A 45 -5.11 4.53 13.94
CA LYS A 45 -5.61 5.08 12.66
C LYS A 45 -4.54 5.55 11.65
N TRP A 46 -3.28 5.64 12.06
CA TRP A 46 -2.16 6.01 11.20
C TRP A 46 -1.15 4.87 11.05
N ILE A 47 -1.46 3.68 11.56
CA ILE A 47 -0.58 2.53 11.43
C ILE A 47 -0.70 1.96 10.00
N TYR A 48 0.46 1.67 9.41
CA TYR A 48 0.49 0.89 8.18
C TYR A 48 -0.01 -0.52 8.46
N THR A 49 -0.74 -1.11 7.53
CA THR A 49 -1.26 -2.47 7.69
C THR A 49 -0.24 -3.53 7.30
N ALA A 50 0.76 -3.19 6.47
CA ALA A 50 1.84 -4.10 6.09
C ALA A 50 3.14 -3.38 5.74
N GLN A 51 4.24 -4.13 5.78
CA GLN A 51 5.55 -3.69 5.30
C GLN A 51 6.31 -4.83 4.61
N SER A 52 7.19 -4.46 3.67
CA SER A 52 8.11 -5.40 3.03
C SER A 52 9.43 -4.72 2.67
N SER A 53 10.49 -5.51 2.53
CA SER A 53 11.77 -5.06 1.97
C SER A 53 11.84 -5.21 0.45
N GLU A 54 10.88 -5.92 -0.14
CA GLU A 54 10.74 -6.10 -1.58
C GLU A 54 9.28 -5.98 -2.01
N PHE A 55 9.05 -5.37 -3.17
CA PHE A 55 7.72 -5.29 -3.76
C PHE A 55 7.83 -5.15 -5.27
N TRP A 56 6.75 -5.49 -5.97
CA TRP A 56 6.64 -5.26 -7.40
C TRP A 56 5.53 -4.24 -7.68
N ILE A 57 5.68 -3.55 -8.80
CA ILE A 57 4.60 -2.82 -9.46
C ILE A 57 4.30 -3.58 -10.75
N ILE A 58 3.06 -4.02 -10.91
CA ILE A 58 2.60 -4.64 -12.15
C ILE A 58 1.92 -3.61 -13.02
N GLU A 59 2.12 -3.70 -14.33
CA GLU A 59 1.51 -2.88 -15.35
C GLU A 59 0.81 -3.79 -16.36
N LEU A 60 -0.48 -3.55 -16.59
CA LEU A 60 -1.28 -4.26 -17.58
C LEU A 60 -2.21 -3.29 -18.30
N HIS A 61 -2.72 -3.66 -19.47
CA HIS A 61 -3.55 -2.79 -20.29
C HIS A 61 -5.03 -3.21 -20.26
N ARG A 62 -5.93 -2.23 -20.15
CA ARG A 62 -7.38 -2.45 -20.24
C ARG A 62 -8.04 -1.36 -21.07
N ALA A 63 -9.17 -1.71 -21.70
CA ALA A 63 -10.01 -0.73 -22.38
C ALA A 63 -10.66 0.21 -21.34
N CYS A 64 -10.53 1.52 -21.54
CA CYS A 64 -11.19 2.50 -20.69
C CYS A 64 -12.72 2.48 -20.93
N TRP A 65 -13.50 2.32 -19.86
CA TRP A 65 -14.97 2.33 -19.94
C TRP A 65 -15.57 3.64 -20.49
N ARG A 66 -14.83 4.76 -20.41
CA ARG A 66 -15.29 6.07 -20.90
C ARG A 66 -14.93 6.32 -22.36
N CYS A 67 -13.67 6.12 -22.74
CA CYS A 67 -13.18 6.50 -24.08
C CYS A 67 -12.86 5.31 -24.99
N GLY A 68 -12.98 4.07 -24.50
CA GLY A 68 -12.71 2.83 -25.25
C GLY A 68 -11.23 2.55 -25.53
N LYS A 69 -10.34 3.53 -25.38
CA LYS A 69 -8.91 3.37 -25.66
C LYS A 69 -8.23 2.47 -24.63
N GLN A 70 -7.24 1.69 -25.08
CA GLN A 70 -6.36 0.93 -24.21
C GLN A 70 -5.53 1.87 -23.33
N ALA A 71 -5.62 1.68 -22.02
CA ALA A 71 -4.91 2.43 -21.00
C ALA A 71 -4.19 1.48 -20.05
N PRO A 72 -2.96 1.82 -19.63
CA PRO A 72 -2.27 1.06 -18.61
C PRO A 72 -2.97 1.26 -17.26
N ILE A 73 -3.00 0.19 -16.47
CA ILE A 73 -3.35 0.18 -15.06
C ILE A 73 -2.21 -0.45 -14.28
N PHE A 74 -2.04 -0.01 -13.05
CA PHE A 74 -0.94 -0.34 -12.17
C PHE A 74 -1.45 -0.83 -10.83
N ALA A 75 -0.73 -1.76 -10.22
CA ALA A 75 -0.98 -2.22 -8.87
C ALA A 75 0.34 -2.58 -8.17
N TYR A 76 0.35 -2.47 -6.85
CA TYR A 76 1.45 -3.00 -6.04
C TYR A 76 1.17 -4.45 -5.67
N CYS A 77 2.22 -5.24 -5.53
CA CYS A 77 2.13 -6.57 -4.95
C CYS A 77 3.37 -6.94 -4.15
N PHE A 78 3.16 -7.83 -3.18
CA PHE A 78 4.23 -8.49 -2.47
C PHE A 78 4.47 -9.86 -3.10
N PRO A 79 5.72 -10.19 -3.51
CA PRO A 79 6.01 -11.52 -4.03
C PRO A 79 5.90 -12.60 -2.94
N ASN A 80 6.43 -12.32 -1.75
CA ASN A 80 6.33 -13.07 -0.50
C ASN A 80 7.13 -12.30 0.58
N GLY A 81 7.19 -12.84 1.80
CA GLY A 81 8.06 -12.38 2.88
C GLY A 81 7.65 -11.05 3.52
N TYR A 82 6.46 -10.53 3.23
CA TYR A 82 5.97 -9.30 3.84
C TYR A 82 5.46 -9.55 5.26
N ILE A 83 5.46 -8.52 6.09
CA ILE A 83 4.96 -8.57 7.46
C ILE A 83 3.60 -7.86 7.48
N SER A 84 2.56 -8.57 7.91
CA SER A 84 1.30 -7.95 8.30
C SER A 84 1.45 -7.28 9.66
N LEU A 85 0.87 -6.09 9.81
CA LEU A 85 0.89 -5.25 10.99
C LEU A 85 -0.51 -5.13 11.61
N GLU A 86 -1.34 -6.15 11.42
CA GLU A 86 -2.66 -6.26 12.03
C GLU A 86 -2.54 -6.71 13.49
N PHE A 87 -3.37 -6.14 14.37
CA PHE A 87 -3.43 -6.56 15.76
C PHE A 87 -4.33 -7.81 15.86
N GLU A 88 -3.73 -8.97 16.11
CA GLU A 88 -4.50 -10.21 16.26
C GLU A 88 -5.36 -10.21 17.53
N ASN A 89 -4.87 -9.62 18.64
CA ASN A 89 -5.62 -9.49 19.89
C ASN A 89 -5.27 -8.17 20.59
N GLU A 90 -6.23 -7.25 20.66
CA GLU A 90 -6.09 -5.94 21.35
C GLU A 90 -5.95 -6.09 22.88
N ASP A 91 -6.40 -7.22 23.43
CA ASP A 91 -6.38 -7.52 24.87
C ASP A 91 -5.08 -8.19 25.35
N ASP A 92 -4.19 -8.60 24.44
CA ASP A 92 -2.93 -9.27 24.79
C ASP A 92 -1.77 -8.26 24.81
N GLU A 93 -1.36 -7.86 26.02
CA GLU A 93 -0.26 -6.91 26.24
C GLU A 93 1.10 -7.42 25.74
N ASP A 94 1.25 -8.73 25.53
CA ASP A 94 2.48 -9.37 25.05
C ASP A 94 2.46 -9.71 23.54
N CYS A 95 1.39 -9.36 22.81
CA CYS A 95 1.35 -9.56 21.35
C CYS A 95 2.43 -8.73 20.64
N SER A 96 3.27 -9.40 19.86
CA SER A 96 4.27 -8.74 19.02
C SER A 96 3.59 -7.99 17.88
N PHE A 97 3.84 -6.69 17.79
CA PHE A 97 3.32 -5.83 16.70
C PHE A 97 3.75 -6.27 15.28
N PHE A 98 4.83 -7.04 15.19
CA PHE A 98 5.29 -7.63 13.94
C PHE A 98 4.89 -9.10 13.94
N GLY A 99 3.96 -9.47 13.06
CA GLY A 99 3.61 -10.88 12.83
C GLY A 99 4.72 -11.64 12.10
N GLU A 100 4.53 -12.95 11.94
CA GLU A 100 5.42 -13.79 11.14
C GLU A 100 5.38 -13.37 9.65
N PRO A 101 6.50 -13.47 8.91
CA PRO A 101 6.52 -13.15 7.50
C PRO A 101 5.58 -14.04 6.68
N ILE A 102 4.70 -13.40 5.92
CA ILE A 102 3.73 -14.05 5.04
C ILE A 102 4.41 -14.50 3.75
N GLN A 103 4.36 -15.79 3.44
CA GLN A 103 5.16 -16.41 2.37
C GLN A 103 4.47 -16.56 1.01
N PHE A 104 3.28 -16.00 0.82
CA PHE A 104 2.56 -16.07 -0.46
C PHE A 104 2.42 -14.71 -1.12
N PHE A 105 2.18 -14.77 -2.43
CA PHE A 105 1.94 -13.60 -3.25
C PHE A 105 0.68 -12.87 -2.80
N THR A 106 0.77 -11.55 -2.68
CA THR A 106 -0.36 -10.71 -2.27
C THR A 106 -0.49 -9.52 -3.19
N LEU A 107 -1.66 -9.38 -3.81
CA LEU A 107 -2.02 -8.18 -4.55
C LEU A 107 -2.58 -7.13 -3.57
N LEU A 108 -2.09 -5.91 -3.68
CA LEU A 108 -2.53 -4.80 -2.84
C LEU A 108 -3.63 -4.03 -3.55
N THR A 109 -4.76 -3.87 -2.86
CA THR A 109 -5.95 -3.18 -3.33
C THR A 109 -6.46 -2.24 -2.25
N TYR A 110 -7.31 -1.28 -2.61
CA TYR A 110 -7.75 -0.20 -1.73
C TYR A 110 -6.57 0.45 -0.98
N VAL A 111 -5.47 0.70 -1.68
CA VAL A 111 -4.27 1.33 -1.09
C VAL A 111 -4.63 2.76 -0.69
N ASP A 112 -4.89 3.01 0.59
CA ASP A 112 -5.19 4.35 1.09
C ASP A 112 -3.91 5.13 1.41
N CYS A 113 -2.84 4.41 1.76
CA CYS A 113 -1.58 5.01 2.15
C CYS A 113 -0.38 4.16 1.80
N ILE A 114 0.72 4.82 1.47
CA ILE A 114 1.96 4.18 1.06
C ILE A 114 3.17 5.03 1.41
N SER A 115 4.27 4.38 1.75
CA SER A 115 5.53 5.04 2.04
C SER A 115 5.98 5.90 0.86
N ARG A 116 6.55 7.07 1.18
CA ARG A 116 6.93 8.07 0.18
C ARG A 116 7.89 7.54 -0.89
N ASN A 117 8.80 6.65 -0.51
CA ASN A 117 9.77 6.06 -1.44
C ASN A 117 9.07 5.10 -2.42
N ALA A 118 8.19 4.24 -1.92
CA ALA A 118 7.42 3.35 -2.79
C ALA A 118 6.45 4.11 -3.71
N LEU A 119 5.86 5.22 -3.25
CA LEU A 119 5.09 6.11 -4.11
C LEU A 119 5.95 6.78 -5.18
N GLN A 120 7.18 7.19 -4.85
CA GLN A 120 8.10 7.78 -5.80
C GLN A 120 8.48 6.79 -6.90
N ASN A 121 8.72 5.53 -6.56
CA ASN A 121 8.95 4.45 -7.51
C ASN A 121 7.78 4.30 -8.52
N MET A 122 6.53 4.39 -8.05
CA MET A 122 5.37 4.40 -8.95
C MET A 122 5.32 5.65 -9.84
N LYS A 123 5.65 6.83 -9.29
CA LYS A 123 5.70 8.09 -10.05
C LYS A 123 6.74 8.11 -11.16
N GLU A 124 7.82 7.36 -11.00
CA GLU A 124 8.83 7.16 -12.05
C GLU A 124 8.30 6.31 -13.21
N ILE A 125 7.33 5.44 -12.95
CA ILE A 125 6.67 4.61 -13.97
C ILE A 125 5.50 5.38 -14.61
N THR A 126 4.68 6.07 -13.81
CA THR A 126 3.41 6.65 -14.24
C THR A 126 2.95 7.83 -13.39
N ASN A 127 2.29 8.80 -14.02
CA ASN A 127 1.56 9.87 -13.32
C ASN A 127 0.04 9.60 -13.27
N ASN A 128 -0.40 8.43 -13.72
CA ASN A 128 -1.81 8.05 -13.80
C ASN A 128 -2.27 7.17 -12.63
N TYR A 129 -1.50 7.09 -11.56
CA TYR A 129 -1.87 6.40 -10.32
C TYR A 129 -1.75 7.39 -9.15
N TYR A 130 -2.88 7.84 -8.61
CA TYR A 130 -2.92 8.85 -7.54
C TYR A 130 -4.19 8.75 -6.69
N GLN A 131 -4.16 9.32 -5.49
CA GLN A 131 -5.32 9.37 -4.59
C GLN A 131 -6.47 10.14 -5.21
N ASP A 132 -7.66 9.54 -5.18
CA ASP A 132 -8.88 10.18 -5.62
C ASP A 132 -10.08 9.57 -4.89
N SER A 133 -11.19 10.30 -4.82
CA SER A 133 -12.40 9.85 -4.13
C SER A 133 -13.21 8.88 -4.99
N THR A 134 -13.84 7.91 -4.36
CA THR A 134 -14.80 7.00 -5.01
C THR A 134 -16.23 7.48 -4.79
N LYS A 135 -17.16 7.01 -5.64
CA LYS A 135 -18.58 7.33 -5.50
C LYS A 135 -19.18 6.85 -4.17
N MET A 136 -18.53 5.89 -3.51
CA MET A 136 -18.94 5.34 -2.22
C MET A 136 -18.33 6.08 -1.02
N GLY A 137 -17.61 7.19 -1.25
CA GLY A 137 -17.12 8.07 -0.20
C GLY A 137 -15.73 7.75 0.36
N GLY A 138 -15.09 6.66 -0.06
CA GLY A 138 -13.69 6.36 0.29
C GLY A 138 -12.69 7.07 -0.63
N GLU A 139 -11.52 7.42 -0.09
CA GLU A 139 -10.38 7.98 -0.83
C GLU A 139 -9.20 7.01 -0.75
N TYR A 140 -8.66 6.63 -1.91
CA TYR A 140 -7.51 5.75 -2.00
C TYR A 140 -6.82 5.93 -3.36
N TYR A 141 -5.65 5.33 -3.55
CA TYR A 141 -4.91 5.42 -4.80
C TYR A 141 -5.58 4.64 -5.93
N LEU A 142 -5.91 5.35 -6.99
CA LEU A 142 -6.67 4.85 -8.15
C LEU A 142 -5.87 5.01 -9.43
N ASN A 143 -6.10 4.11 -10.38
CA ASN A 143 -5.65 4.33 -11.76
C ASN A 143 -6.60 5.29 -12.48
N HIS A 144 -6.04 6.12 -13.35
CA HIS A 144 -6.76 7.02 -14.24
C HIS A 144 -6.37 6.77 -15.69
N CYS A 145 -7.33 6.87 -16.59
CA CYS A 145 -7.06 6.67 -18.01
C CYS A 145 -6.09 7.73 -18.52
N LYS A 146 -4.94 7.31 -19.07
CA LYS A 146 -3.96 8.21 -19.69
C LYS A 146 -4.51 9.11 -20.80
N HIS A 147 -5.66 8.76 -21.39
CA HIS A 147 -6.25 9.49 -22.53
C HIS A 147 -7.38 10.45 -22.15
N CYS A 148 -8.14 10.16 -21.10
CA CYS A 148 -9.35 10.93 -20.75
C CYS A 148 -9.51 11.17 -19.24
N ASN A 149 -8.55 10.74 -18.44
CA ASN A 149 -8.51 10.86 -16.98
C ASN A 149 -9.70 10.20 -16.24
N ALA A 150 -10.46 9.32 -16.90
CA ALA A 150 -11.51 8.55 -16.23
C ALA A 150 -10.89 7.62 -15.18
N LYS A 151 -11.50 7.54 -14.00
CA LYS A 151 -11.12 6.59 -12.94
C LYS A 151 -11.29 5.17 -13.45
N LEU A 152 -10.23 4.37 -13.42
CA LEU A 152 -10.19 2.97 -13.86
C LEU A 152 -10.21 1.98 -12.69
N GLY A 153 -10.09 2.45 -11.45
CA GLY A 153 -10.00 1.59 -10.27
C GLY A 153 -8.57 1.12 -10.02
N ASP A 154 -8.42 0.17 -9.12
CA ASP A 154 -7.15 -0.39 -8.66
C ASP A 154 -7.17 -1.93 -8.60
N PHE A 155 -8.25 -2.56 -9.09
CA PHE A 155 -8.43 -4.01 -9.10
C PHE A 155 -8.03 -4.63 -10.44
N PRO A 156 -6.79 -5.12 -10.60
CA PRO A 156 -6.57 -6.14 -11.60
C PRO A 156 -7.27 -7.43 -11.16
N SER A 157 -8.49 -7.64 -11.66
CA SER A 157 -9.15 -8.95 -11.60
C SER A 157 -8.39 -9.94 -12.48
N PHE A 158 -8.04 -11.09 -11.92
CA PHE A 158 -7.48 -12.25 -12.60
C PHE A 158 -8.48 -13.40 -12.48
N ASP A 159 -8.62 -14.19 -13.54
CA ASP A 159 -9.55 -15.33 -13.55
C ASP A 159 -8.98 -16.56 -12.81
N ASP A 160 -7.65 -16.63 -12.70
CA ASP A 160 -6.87 -17.73 -12.09
C ASP A 160 -5.92 -17.22 -10.98
N ASN A 161 -5.04 -18.10 -10.46
CA ASN A 161 -3.98 -17.73 -9.52
C ASN A 161 -3.17 -16.52 -10.04
N PRO A 162 -3.23 -15.35 -9.37
CA PRO A 162 -2.65 -14.12 -9.88
C PRO A 162 -1.14 -14.17 -10.08
N LEU A 163 -0.40 -14.86 -9.19
CA LEU A 163 1.04 -14.99 -9.36
C LEU A 163 1.36 -15.71 -10.66
N HIS A 164 0.71 -16.86 -10.89
CA HIS A 164 0.90 -17.61 -12.12
C HIS A 164 0.51 -16.79 -13.36
N THR A 165 -0.61 -16.05 -13.31
CA THR A 165 -1.01 -15.17 -14.42
C THR A 165 0.01 -14.05 -14.66
N ILE A 166 0.47 -13.38 -13.61
CA ILE A 166 1.41 -12.26 -13.69
C ILE A 166 2.76 -12.71 -14.25
N GLU A 167 3.28 -13.86 -13.81
CA GLU A 167 4.60 -14.33 -14.25
C GLU A 167 4.61 -14.91 -15.66
N ASN A 168 3.50 -15.51 -16.10
CA ASN A 168 3.45 -16.19 -17.40
C ASN A 168 2.80 -15.35 -18.52
N ASN A 169 2.14 -14.25 -18.18
CA ASN A 169 1.53 -13.37 -19.17
C ASN A 169 2.51 -12.29 -19.66
N LYS A 170 2.95 -12.40 -20.92
CA LYS A 170 3.88 -11.47 -21.56
C LYS A 170 3.32 -10.04 -21.73
N ASP A 171 2.01 -9.87 -21.65
CA ASP A 171 1.34 -8.57 -21.72
C ASP A 171 1.33 -7.85 -20.36
N ILE A 172 1.73 -8.54 -19.29
CA ILE A 172 1.93 -7.97 -17.96
C ILE A 172 3.40 -7.64 -17.77
N LYS A 173 3.69 -6.37 -17.54
CA LYS A 173 5.04 -5.90 -17.23
C LYS A 173 5.22 -5.82 -15.72
N ILE A 174 6.31 -6.38 -15.22
CA ILE A 174 6.65 -6.40 -13.79
C ILE A 174 7.85 -5.49 -13.55
N HIS A 175 7.68 -4.50 -12.68
CA HIS A 175 8.74 -3.62 -12.20
C HIS A 175 9.12 -4.07 -10.78
N LYS A 176 10.31 -4.67 -10.61
CA LYS A 176 10.75 -5.26 -9.33
C LYS A 176 11.59 -4.26 -8.53
N PHE A 177 11.31 -4.13 -7.24
CA PHE A 177 12.03 -3.23 -6.34
C PHE A 177 12.50 -3.99 -5.10
N SER A 178 13.82 -4.03 -4.89
CA SER A 178 14.43 -4.42 -3.61
C SER A 178 14.60 -3.16 -2.75
N ALA A 179 13.47 -2.63 -2.30
CA ALA A 179 13.39 -1.42 -1.49
C ALA A 179 12.23 -1.51 -0.49
N ALA A 180 12.39 -0.85 0.65
CA ALA A 180 11.37 -0.85 1.69
C ALA A 180 10.07 -0.16 1.24
N ILE A 181 8.95 -0.79 1.57
CA ILE A 181 7.59 -0.30 1.40
C ILE A 181 6.81 -0.52 2.69
N GLU A 182 6.01 0.47 3.05
CA GLU A 182 5.03 0.42 4.14
C GLU A 182 3.72 0.86 3.50
N VAL A 183 2.63 0.14 3.77
CA VAL A 183 1.37 0.34 3.06
C VAL A 183 0.18 0.10 3.98
N SER A 184 -0.87 0.89 3.79
CA SER A 184 -2.22 0.63 4.30
C SER A 184 -3.09 0.28 3.11
N ALA A 185 -3.54 -0.96 3.04
CA ALA A 185 -4.27 -1.53 1.92
C ALA A 185 -5.11 -2.73 2.35
N CYS A 186 -6.14 -3.05 1.56
CA CYS A 186 -6.78 -4.35 1.63
C CYS A 186 -5.96 -5.39 0.85
N TYR A 187 -5.90 -6.59 1.42
CA TYR A 187 -5.18 -7.72 0.86
C TYR A 187 -6.13 -8.67 0.16
N SER A 188 -5.77 -9.04 -1.07
CA SER A 188 -6.32 -10.25 -1.69
C SER A 188 -5.25 -11.33 -1.57
N TRP A 189 -5.50 -12.29 -0.66
CA TRP A 189 -4.60 -13.39 -0.34
C TRP A 189 -4.82 -14.48 -1.38
N TYR A 190 -3.77 -14.87 -2.10
CA TYR A 190 -3.85 -15.94 -3.09
C TYR A 190 -2.94 -17.08 -2.65
N VAL A 191 -3.58 -18.17 -2.24
CA VAL A 191 -2.95 -19.45 -1.86
C VAL A 191 -2.84 -20.35 -3.08
#